data_AF-A0A2H9P2S9-F1
#
_entry.id   AF-A0A2H9P2S9-F1
#
_cell.length_a   1.000
_cell.length_b   1.000
_cell.length_c   1.000
_cell.angle_alpha   90.00
_cell.angle_beta   90.00
_cell.angle_gamma   90.00
#
_symmetry.space_group_name_H-M   'P 1'
#
loop_
_entity.id
_entity.type
_entity.pdbx_description
1 polymer ?
#
loop_
_entity_poly.entity_id
_entity_poly.type
_entity_poly.pdbx_seq_one_letter_code
_entity_poly.pdbx_strand_id
1 'polypeptide(L)'
;MLRKTLFVMLLSIMITVSISSSQSYAETDAKFTKSEGNNIENNPITKNILKNIEIARKEFAAIKEKEKKEDEYQKHINEQRKVAQASLDEAVSRMSETYEEFTPRNAFARYVSGFNATHQGIYWDQFEYLNAKITLAKDARDTVLKNGGTYFDAMKEYSMYAKMTKVEMLNVIKDLNVKHNFTDRKTQSYFDVNGKLPRVENDLNAPCYNCESNITKVKVTVTETSPITAEKLKPISQSDQIVNLKNKLSAIQNDFVNSKNIIEQKKMVHDMNNILKQIQELSNS
;
A
#
# COMPACT_ATOMS: atom_id res chain seq x y z
N MET A 1 5.85 -38.54 -24.93
CA MET A 1 6.20 -37.11 -25.04
C MET A 1 5.48 -36.35 -26.16
N LEU A 2 4.66 -36.99 -27.02
CA LEU A 2 3.99 -36.30 -28.13
C LEU A 2 2.60 -35.69 -27.85
N ARG A 3 2.02 -35.92 -26.66
CA ARG A 3 0.67 -35.42 -26.30
C ARG A 3 0.64 -34.13 -25.47
N LYS A 4 1.79 -33.67 -24.98
CA LYS A 4 1.89 -32.44 -24.15
C LYS A 4 2.27 -31.18 -24.94
N THR A 5 2.79 -31.34 -26.16
CA THR A 5 3.14 -30.21 -27.04
C THR A 5 1.95 -29.69 -27.86
N LEU A 6 0.87 -30.46 -27.98
CA LEU A 6 -0.30 -30.09 -28.79
C LEU A 6 -1.26 -29.13 -28.06
N PHE A 7 -1.20 -29.06 -26.73
CA PHE A 7 -1.99 -28.10 -25.93
C PHE A 7 -1.28 -26.75 -25.72
N VAL A 8 0.04 -26.68 -25.91
CA VAL A 8 0.82 -25.44 -25.79
C VAL A 8 0.72 -24.58 -27.05
N MET A 9 0.45 -25.19 -28.21
CA MET A 9 0.28 -24.46 -29.48
C MET A 9 -1.12 -23.84 -29.67
N LEU A 10 -2.12 -24.26 -28.88
CA LEU A 10 -3.50 -23.75 -28.96
C LEU A 10 -3.77 -22.59 -28.00
N LEU A 11 -2.89 -22.34 -27.02
CA LEU A 11 -3.05 -21.22 -26.09
C LEU A 11 -2.25 -19.96 -26.48
N SER A 12 -1.37 -20.05 -27.49
CA SER A 12 -0.55 -18.92 -27.97
C SER A 12 -1.16 -18.12 -29.13
N ILE A 13 -2.44 -18.32 -29.45
CA ILE A 13 -3.15 -17.59 -30.53
C ILE A 13 -4.18 -16.56 -29.98
N MET A 14 -4.37 -16.46 -28.65
CA MET A 14 -5.29 -15.49 -28.04
C MET A 14 -4.62 -14.21 -27.53
N ILE A 15 -3.46 -13.85 -28.07
CA ILE A 15 -2.87 -12.51 -27.91
C ILE A 15 -2.39 -12.06 -29.29
N THR A 16 -3.32 -11.59 -30.13
CA THR A 16 -3.13 -10.54 -31.12
C THR A 16 -4.45 -10.33 -31.87
N VAL A 17 -4.70 -9.10 -32.29
CA VAL A 17 -5.88 -8.60 -33.02
C VAL A 17 -7.06 -8.15 -32.15
N SER A 18 -6.87 -6.98 -31.53
CA SER A 18 -7.92 -5.96 -31.49
C SER A 18 -7.39 -4.71 -32.18
N ILE A 19 -7.21 -4.80 -33.49
CA ILE A 19 -7.15 -3.64 -34.37
C ILE A 19 -8.18 -3.88 -35.47
N SER A 20 -9.21 -3.05 -35.43
CA SER A 20 -10.12 -2.62 -36.50
C SER A 20 -9.94 -3.34 -37.85
N SER A 21 -10.77 -4.35 -38.10
CA SER A 21 -11.21 -4.64 -39.46
C SER A 21 -12.64 -5.17 -39.40
N SER A 22 -13.54 -4.36 -39.93
CA SER A 22 -14.85 -4.78 -40.42
C SER A 22 -14.66 -5.89 -41.44
N GLN A 23 -14.68 -7.15 -40.99
CA GLN A 23 -14.76 -8.28 -41.90
C GLN A 23 -16.23 -8.49 -42.25
N SER A 24 -16.60 -7.86 -43.37
CA SER A 24 -17.70 -8.26 -44.22
C SER A 24 -17.69 -9.78 -44.37
N TYR A 25 -18.83 -10.42 -44.12
CA TYR A 25 -19.01 -11.83 -44.46
C TYR A 25 -18.75 -12.00 -45.95
N ALA A 26 -17.87 -12.94 -46.30
CA ALA A 26 -17.67 -13.37 -47.67
C ALA A 26 -18.96 -14.06 -48.14
N GLU A 27 -19.66 -13.39 -49.06
CA GLU A 27 -20.73 -13.97 -49.87
C GLU A 27 -20.09 -15.00 -50.80
N THR A 28 -20.12 -16.27 -50.39
CA THR A 28 -20.06 -17.35 -51.37
C THR A 28 -21.43 -17.39 -52.04
N ASP A 29 -21.43 -17.33 -53.38
CA ASP A 29 -22.58 -17.44 -54.29
C ASP A 29 -23.33 -18.79 -54.13
N ALA A 30 -23.88 -19.04 -52.95
CA ALA A 30 -24.94 -19.99 -52.76
C ALA A 30 -26.21 -19.28 -53.25
N LYS A 31 -26.59 -19.53 -54.50
CA LYS A 31 -27.94 -19.22 -55.00
C LYS A 31 -28.95 -19.73 -53.96
N PHE A 32 -29.46 -18.82 -53.14
CA PHE A 32 -30.58 -19.09 -52.25
C PHE A 32 -31.81 -19.30 -53.12
N THR A 33 -32.13 -20.56 -53.41
CA THR A 33 -33.45 -20.93 -53.91
C THR A 33 -34.45 -20.69 -52.78
N LYS A 34 -35.24 -19.63 -52.93
CA LYS A 34 -36.38 -19.35 -52.04
C LYS A 34 -37.37 -20.50 -52.18
N SER A 35 -37.34 -21.44 -51.23
CA SER A 35 -38.29 -22.55 -51.21
C SER A 35 -39.68 -22.01 -50.86
N GLU A 36 -40.64 -22.25 -51.74
CA GLU A 36 -42.05 -21.91 -51.53
C GLU A 36 -42.66 -22.78 -50.41
N GLY A 37 -43.61 -22.20 -49.67
CA GLY A 37 -44.08 -22.67 -48.34
C GLY A 37 -44.46 -24.15 -48.23
N ASN A 38 -44.93 -24.80 -49.31
CA ASN A 38 -45.35 -26.21 -49.28
C ASN A 38 -44.18 -27.23 -49.22
N ASN A 39 -42.96 -26.86 -49.63
CA ASN A 39 -41.79 -27.74 -49.58
C ASN A 39 -40.97 -27.60 -48.29
N ILE A 40 -41.27 -26.59 -47.48
CA ILE A 40 -40.63 -26.34 -46.17
C ILE A 40 -41.28 -27.20 -45.09
N GLU A 41 -42.59 -27.45 -45.18
CA GLU A 41 -43.38 -28.19 -44.21
C GLU A 41 -43.21 -29.73 -44.31
N ASN A 42 -42.97 -30.22 -45.54
CA ASN A 42 -42.87 -31.66 -45.83
C ASN A 42 -41.42 -32.19 -45.93
N ASN A 43 -40.40 -31.35 -45.84
CA ASN A 43 -39.00 -31.80 -45.84
C ASN A 43 -38.50 -32.07 -44.40
N PRO A 44 -38.12 -33.32 -44.06
CA PRO A 44 -37.70 -33.68 -42.71
C PRO A 44 -36.44 -32.93 -42.24
N ILE A 45 -35.57 -32.53 -43.16
CA ILE A 45 -34.36 -31.75 -42.87
C ILE A 45 -34.75 -30.32 -42.48
N THR A 46 -35.64 -29.68 -43.25
CA THR A 46 -36.12 -28.31 -42.98
C THR A 46 -36.93 -28.24 -41.69
N LYS A 47 -37.76 -29.25 -41.40
CA LYS A 47 -38.51 -29.37 -40.14
C LYS A 47 -37.59 -29.52 -38.93
N ASN A 48 -36.49 -30.27 -39.05
CA ASN A 48 -35.49 -30.41 -37.99
C ASN A 48 -34.72 -29.10 -37.76
N ILE A 49 -34.33 -28.40 -38.83
CA ILE A 49 -33.70 -27.07 -38.73
C ILE A 49 -34.64 -26.06 -38.04
N LEU A 50 -35.91 -25.99 -38.44
CA LEU A 50 -36.91 -25.12 -37.80
C LEU A 50 -37.10 -25.46 -36.32
N LYS A 51 -37.19 -26.75 -35.98
CA LYS A 51 -37.29 -27.21 -34.59
C LYS A 51 -36.08 -26.79 -33.76
N ASN A 52 -34.86 -26.92 -34.31
CA ASN A 52 -33.64 -26.54 -33.60
C ASN A 52 -33.51 -25.01 -33.46
N ILE A 53 -33.95 -24.24 -34.46
CA ILE A 53 -34.04 -22.77 -34.36
C ILE A 53 -35.02 -22.36 -33.25
N GLU A 54 -36.17 -23.04 -33.14
CA GLU A 54 -37.14 -22.75 -32.08
C GLU A 54 -36.60 -23.10 -30.68
N ILE A 55 -35.90 -24.24 -30.55
CA ILE A 55 -35.21 -24.65 -29.31
C ILE A 55 -34.16 -23.60 -28.93
N ALA A 56 -33.27 -23.23 -29.85
CA ALA A 56 -32.23 -22.24 -29.61
C ALA A 56 -32.82 -20.87 -29.22
N ARG A 57 -33.94 -20.46 -29.82
CA ARG A 57 -34.62 -19.21 -29.48
C ARG A 57 -35.18 -19.24 -28.05
N LYS A 58 -35.75 -20.37 -27.62
CA LYS A 58 -36.26 -20.55 -26.24
C LYS A 58 -35.12 -20.53 -25.22
N GLU A 59 -34.02 -21.23 -25.52
CA GLU A 59 -32.83 -21.23 -24.67
C GLU A 59 -32.19 -19.85 -24.56
N PHE A 60 -32.07 -19.12 -25.68
CA PHE A 60 -31.54 -17.76 -25.69
C PHE A 60 -32.42 -16.79 -24.88
N ALA A 61 -33.75 -16.90 -25.00
CA ALA A 61 -34.68 -16.09 -24.20
C ALA A 61 -34.53 -16.38 -22.70
N ALA A 62 -34.38 -17.66 -22.32
CA ALA A 62 -34.19 -18.07 -20.92
C ALA A 62 -32.84 -17.60 -20.35
N ILE A 63 -31.76 -17.63 -21.13
CA ILE A 63 -30.45 -17.10 -20.74
C ILE A 63 -30.54 -15.59 -20.51
N LYS A 64 -31.13 -14.85 -21.46
CA LYS A 64 -31.30 -13.39 -21.34
C LYS A 64 -32.14 -12.99 -20.13
N GLU A 65 -33.16 -13.78 -19.78
CA GLU A 65 -33.96 -13.54 -18.58
C GLU A 65 -33.16 -13.79 -17.29
N LYS A 66 -32.32 -14.84 -17.25
CA LYS A 66 -31.42 -15.11 -16.12
C LYS A 66 -30.39 -14.00 -15.93
N GLU A 67 -29.71 -13.59 -16.99
CA GLU A 67 -28.75 -12.47 -16.95
C GLU A 67 -29.40 -11.20 -16.42
N LYS A 68 -30.61 -10.88 -16.89
CA LYS A 68 -31.36 -9.72 -16.40
C LYS A 68 -31.66 -9.80 -14.89
N LYS A 69 -32.04 -10.98 -14.39
CA LYS A 69 -32.30 -11.20 -12.95
C LYS A 69 -31.02 -11.09 -12.12
N GLU A 70 -29.91 -11.62 -12.62
CA GLU A 70 -28.60 -11.52 -11.96
C GLU A 70 -28.11 -10.07 -11.91
N ASP A 71 -28.29 -9.30 -12.99
CA ASP A 71 -27.99 -7.87 -13.03
C ASP A 71 -28.85 -7.05 -12.06
N GLU A 72 -30.17 -7.32 -12.02
CA GLU A 72 -31.08 -6.67 -11.08
C GLU A 72 -30.72 -6.99 -9.62
N TYR A 73 -30.36 -8.25 -9.33
CA TYR A 73 -29.90 -8.67 -8.01
C TYR A 73 -28.57 -8.01 -7.63
N GLN A 74 -27.62 -7.93 -8.57
CA GLN A 74 -26.33 -7.27 -8.34
C GLN A 74 -26.49 -5.75 -8.12
N LYS A 75 -27.42 -5.11 -8.83
CA LYS A 75 -27.81 -3.71 -8.58
C LYS A 75 -28.37 -3.54 -7.17
N HIS A 76 -29.28 -4.41 -6.75
CA HIS A 76 -29.85 -4.36 -5.41
C HIS A 76 -28.78 -4.54 -4.32
N ILE A 77 -27.85 -5.49 -4.48
CA ILE A 77 -26.70 -5.65 -3.57
C ILE A 77 -25.87 -4.37 -3.51
N ASN A 78 -25.58 -3.75 -4.66
CA ASN A 78 -24.77 -2.55 -4.71
C ASN A 78 -25.48 -1.36 -4.06
N GLU A 79 -26.80 -1.25 -4.19
CA GLU A 79 -27.62 -0.26 -3.47
C GLU A 79 -27.56 -0.49 -1.96
N GLN A 80 -27.76 -1.73 -1.51
CA GLN A 80 -27.63 -2.09 -0.09
C GLN A 80 -26.24 -1.74 0.46
N ARG A 81 -25.17 -2.06 -0.29
CA ARG A 81 -23.79 -1.70 0.08
C ARG A 81 -23.60 -0.19 0.20
N LYS A 82 -24.16 0.60 -0.73
CA LYS A 82 -24.09 2.06 -0.67
C LYS A 82 -24.81 2.61 0.56
N VAL A 83 -26.01 2.13 0.85
CA VAL A 83 -26.78 2.55 2.05
C VAL A 83 -26.04 2.16 3.33
N ALA A 84 -25.51 0.94 3.40
CA ALA A 84 -24.71 0.49 4.54
C ALA A 84 -23.44 1.33 4.72
N GLN A 85 -22.74 1.66 3.62
CA GLN A 85 -21.56 2.52 3.66
C GLN A 85 -21.92 3.93 4.14
N ALA A 86 -22.99 4.53 3.61
CA ALA A 86 -23.43 5.87 4.02
C ALA A 86 -23.81 5.91 5.52
N SER A 87 -24.52 4.88 6.00
CA SER A 87 -24.87 4.74 7.43
C SER A 87 -23.63 4.58 8.32
N LEU A 88 -22.65 3.80 7.85
CA LEU A 88 -21.36 3.65 8.54
C LEU A 88 -20.61 4.98 8.58
N ASP A 89 -20.49 5.68 7.45
CA ASP A 89 -19.80 6.96 7.35
C ASP A 89 -20.44 8.01 8.28
N GLU A 90 -21.78 8.06 8.32
CA GLU A 90 -22.53 8.93 9.22
C GLU A 90 -22.28 8.57 10.70
N ALA A 91 -22.28 7.28 11.03
CA ALA A 91 -21.99 6.83 12.40
C ALA A 91 -20.56 7.18 12.82
N VAL A 92 -19.59 7.02 11.92
CA VAL A 92 -18.19 7.41 12.14
C VAL A 92 -18.06 8.91 12.32
N SER A 93 -18.77 9.72 11.52
CA SER A 93 -18.78 11.19 11.67
C SER A 93 -19.34 11.62 13.03
N ARG A 94 -20.53 11.11 13.41
CA ARG A 94 -21.14 11.41 14.71
C ARG A 94 -20.23 11.00 15.88
N MET A 95 -19.58 9.85 15.77
CA MET A 95 -18.62 9.39 16.78
C MET A 95 -17.40 10.33 16.82
N SER A 96 -16.87 10.75 15.68
CA SER A 96 -15.75 11.68 15.62
C SER A 96 -16.08 13.03 16.26
N GLU A 97 -17.28 13.56 16.03
CA GLU A 97 -17.75 14.82 16.64
C GLU A 97 -17.97 14.67 18.15
N THR A 98 -18.64 13.60 18.57
CA THR A 98 -18.95 13.34 19.98
C THR A 98 -17.68 13.19 20.82
N TYR A 99 -16.65 12.55 20.26
CA TYR A 99 -15.40 12.27 20.95
C TYR A 99 -14.25 13.19 20.53
N GLU A 100 -14.55 14.33 19.91
CA GLU A 100 -13.54 15.27 19.41
C GLU A 100 -12.57 15.71 20.52
N GLU A 101 -13.10 15.96 21.73
CA GLU A 101 -12.30 16.36 22.90
C GLU A 101 -11.30 15.29 23.36
N PHE A 102 -11.57 14.02 23.05
CA PHE A 102 -10.74 12.87 23.42
C PHE A 102 -9.78 12.47 22.29
N THR A 103 -9.75 13.20 21.19
CA THR A 103 -8.71 13.01 20.18
C THR A 103 -7.33 13.26 20.81
N PRO A 104 -6.27 12.53 20.40
CA PRO A 104 -4.94 12.68 20.99
C PRO A 104 -4.46 14.13 21.02
N ARG A 105 -4.77 14.89 19.97
CA ARG A 105 -4.39 16.31 19.87
C ARG A 105 -5.15 17.20 20.85
N ASN A 106 -6.47 17.03 21.00
CA ASN A 106 -7.27 17.86 21.91
C ASN A 106 -7.02 17.49 23.37
N ALA A 107 -6.88 16.21 23.68
CA ALA A 107 -6.46 15.74 24.99
C ALA A 107 -5.06 16.29 25.36
N PHE A 108 -4.12 16.28 24.41
CA PHE A 108 -2.80 16.84 24.61
C PHE A 108 -2.83 18.37 24.75
N ALA A 109 -3.66 19.07 23.98
CA ALA A 109 -3.86 20.51 24.12
C ALA A 109 -4.30 20.90 25.53
N ARG A 110 -5.26 20.14 26.10
CA ARG A 110 -5.71 20.32 27.49
C ARG A 110 -4.57 20.10 28.49
N TYR A 111 -3.80 19.03 28.30
CA TYR A 111 -2.61 18.77 29.12
C TYR A 111 -1.59 19.91 29.06
N VAL A 112 -1.23 20.37 27.86
CA VAL A 112 -0.24 21.44 27.65
C VAL A 112 -0.73 22.80 28.18
N SER A 113 -2.05 23.05 28.17
CA SER A 113 -2.62 24.32 28.65
C SER A 113 -2.33 24.60 30.14
N GLY A 114 -2.06 23.57 30.94
CA GLY A 114 -1.68 23.71 32.36
C GLY A 114 -0.22 24.15 32.60
N PHE A 115 0.63 24.16 31.57
CA PHE A 115 2.04 24.54 31.69
C PHE A 115 2.26 26.02 31.38
N ASN A 116 3.38 26.56 31.89
CA ASN A 116 3.81 27.92 31.55
C ASN A 116 4.00 28.06 30.03
N ALA A 117 3.48 29.15 29.45
CA ALA A 117 3.51 29.43 28.02
C ALA A 117 4.90 29.27 27.37
N THR A 118 5.97 29.64 28.08
CA THR A 118 7.36 29.50 27.61
C THR A 118 7.75 28.05 27.31
N HIS A 119 7.11 27.07 27.97
CA HIS A 119 7.42 25.64 27.83
C HIS A 119 6.41 24.90 26.94
N GLN A 120 5.30 25.52 26.56
CA GLN A 120 4.28 24.85 25.76
C GLN A 120 4.80 24.48 24.36
N GLY A 121 5.66 25.31 23.77
CA GLY A 121 6.21 25.09 22.44
C GLY A 121 6.99 23.78 22.29
N ILE A 122 7.84 23.45 23.28
CA ILE A 122 8.62 22.20 23.24
C ILE A 122 7.71 20.97 23.37
N TYR A 123 6.67 21.03 24.20
CA TYR A 123 5.72 19.92 24.33
C TYR A 123 4.93 19.69 23.04
N TRP A 124 4.49 20.76 22.37
CA TRP A 124 3.84 20.66 21.07
C TRP A 124 4.76 20.04 20.02
N ASP A 125 6.01 20.47 19.92
CA ASP A 125 6.93 19.87 18.96
C ASP A 125 7.25 18.38 19.26
N GLN A 126 7.33 18.00 20.54
CA GLN A 126 7.47 16.59 20.93
C GLN A 126 6.24 15.78 20.49
N PHE A 127 5.04 16.32 20.70
CA PHE A 127 3.80 15.69 20.26
C PHE A 127 3.76 15.55 18.73
N GLU A 128 4.07 16.59 17.99
CA GLU A 128 4.06 16.56 16.53
C GLU A 128 5.07 15.54 15.97
N TYR A 129 6.26 15.43 16.58
CA TYR A 129 7.24 14.41 16.21
C TYR A 129 6.68 12.98 16.40
N LEU A 130 6.10 12.70 17.57
CA LEU A 130 5.51 11.40 17.86
C LEU A 130 4.30 11.11 16.98
N ASN A 131 3.45 12.12 16.75
CA ASN A 131 2.29 12.03 15.89
C ASN A 131 2.70 11.69 14.45
N ALA A 132 3.73 12.35 13.92
CA ALA A 132 4.28 12.04 12.60
C ALA A 132 4.79 10.59 12.50
N LYS A 133 5.48 10.08 13.53
CA LYS A 133 5.91 8.68 13.58
C LYS A 133 4.76 7.69 13.62
N ILE A 134 3.72 7.99 14.40
CA ILE A 134 2.53 7.14 14.50
C ILE A 134 1.74 7.16 13.18
N THR A 135 1.65 8.31 12.50
CA THR A 135 1.05 8.40 11.16
C THR A 135 1.81 7.51 10.17
N LEU A 136 3.13 7.62 10.11
CA LEU A 136 3.97 6.76 9.27
C LEU A 136 3.76 5.26 9.58
N ALA A 137 3.67 4.91 10.86
CA ALA A 137 3.41 3.53 11.28
C ALA A 137 2.02 3.02 10.84
N LYS A 138 0.99 3.87 10.93
CA LYS A 138 -0.36 3.57 10.43
C LYS A 138 -0.35 3.38 8.91
N ASP A 139 0.33 4.25 8.18
CA ASP A 139 0.44 4.15 6.72
C ASP A 139 1.13 2.84 6.28
N ALA A 140 2.20 2.46 6.97
CA ALA A 140 2.89 1.19 6.72
C ALA A 140 1.99 -0.02 6.98
N ARG A 141 1.27 -0.02 8.12
CA ARG A 141 0.27 -1.05 8.45
C ARG A 141 -0.82 -1.15 7.38
N ASP A 142 -1.41 -0.03 7.01
CA ASP A 142 -2.53 0.03 6.08
C ASP A 142 -2.10 -0.39 4.67
N THR A 143 -0.85 -0.13 4.31
CA THR A 143 -0.24 -0.63 3.07
C THR A 143 -0.19 -2.16 3.04
N VAL A 144 0.22 -2.80 4.14
CA VAL A 144 0.22 -4.28 4.23
C VAL A 144 -1.19 -4.84 4.11
N LEU A 145 -2.15 -4.25 4.81
CA LEU A 145 -3.56 -4.69 4.77
C LEU A 145 -4.16 -4.52 3.37
N LYS A 146 -3.91 -3.39 2.69
CA LYS A 146 -4.38 -3.15 1.32
C LYS A 146 -3.80 -4.14 0.30
N ASN A 147 -2.58 -4.61 0.52
CA ASN A 147 -1.92 -5.59 -0.33
C ASN A 147 -2.30 -7.05 0.01
N GLY A 148 -3.28 -7.27 0.89
CA GLY A 148 -3.75 -8.60 1.27
C GLY A 148 -2.84 -9.35 2.26
N GLY A 149 -1.95 -8.62 2.96
CA GLY A 149 -1.12 -9.18 4.02
C GLY A 149 -1.93 -9.52 5.28
N THR A 150 -1.34 -10.33 6.17
CA THR A 150 -2.01 -10.71 7.42
C THR A 150 -1.99 -9.56 8.43
N TYR A 151 -2.89 -9.60 9.41
CA TYR A 151 -2.87 -8.66 10.54
C TYR A 151 -1.54 -8.70 11.30
N PHE A 152 -0.92 -9.88 11.43
CA PHE A 152 0.37 -10.03 12.09
C PHE A 152 1.48 -9.28 11.36
N ASP A 153 1.54 -9.42 10.03
CA ASP A 153 2.51 -8.72 9.20
C ASP A 153 2.29 -7.20 9.24
N ALA A 154 1.03 -6.76 9.19
CA ALA A 154 0.69 -5.34 9.27
C ALA A 154 1.10 -4.73 10.62
N MET A 155 0.90 -5.46 11.72
CA MET A 155 1.29 -5.00 13.06
C MET A 155 2.81 -5.04 13.27
N LYS A 156 3.52 -5.97 12.62
CA LYS A 156 4.98 -6.00 12.61
C LYS A 156 5.54 -4.73 11.95
N GLU A 157 5.01 -4.34 10.80
CA GLU A 157 5.38 -3.08 10.12
C GLU A 157 5.03 -1.87 10.98
N TYR A 158 3.83 -1.81 11.55
CA TYR A 158 3.44 -0.74 12.49
C TYR A 158 4.48 -0.57 13.61
N SER A 159 4.83 -1.66 14.31
CA SER A 159 5.79 -1.64 15.41
C SER A 159 7.18 -1.19 14.94
N MET A 160 7.60 -1.61 13.75
CA MET A 160 8.89 -1.22 13.18
C MET A 160 9.02 0.29 12.96
N TYR A 161 7.97 0.97 12.53
CA TYR A 161 7.98 2.41 12.29
C TYR A 161 7.62 3.23 13.54
N ALA A 162 6.78 2.68 14.43
CA ALA A 162 6.39 3.33 15.69
C ALA A 162 7.51 3.30 16.73
N LYS A 163 8.43 2.33 16.69
CA LYS A 163 9.54 2.25 17.65
C LYS A 163 10.44 3.48 17.53
N MET A 164 10.91 3.97 18.68
CA MET A 164 11.90 5.05 18.77
C MET A 164 13.08 4.53 19.59
N THR A 165 14.29 4.65 19.04
CA THR A 165 15.49 4.26 19.79
C THR A 165 15.84 5.34 20.82
N LYS A 166 16.57 4.96 21.87
CA LYS A 166 17.03 5.93 22.88
C LYS A 166 17.86 7.05 22.25
N VAL A 167 18.76 6.72 21.32
CA VAL A 167 19.62 7.69 20.63
C VAL A 167 18.79 8.68 19.80
N GLU A 168 17.78 8.18 19.09
CA GLU A 168 16.85 9.01 18.33
C GLU A 168 16.09 9.98 19.26
N MET A 169 15.52 9.47 20.36
CA MET A 169 14.83 10.27 21.36
C MET A 169 15.72 11.38 21.93
N LEU A 170 16.96 11.04 22.29
CA LEU A 170 17.93 12.01 22.82
C LEU A 170 18.27 13.09 21.79
N ASN A 171 18.43 12.72 20.52
CA ASN A 171 18.68 13.69 19.46
C ASN A 171 17.50 14.64 19.26
N VAL A 172 16.27 14.13 19.25
CA VAL A 172 15.06 14.97 19.17
C VAL A 172 15.00 15.94 20.35
N ILE A 173 15.19 15.45 21.57
CA ILE A 173 15.18 16.28 22.78
C ILE A 173 16.26 17.36 22.72
N LYS A 174 17.48 16.99 22.32
CA LYS A 174 18.60 17.92 22.13
C LYS A 174 18.23 19.04 21.16
N ASP A 175 17.71 18.68 19.98
CA ASP A 175 17.37 19.63 18.93
C ASP A 175 16.22 20.55 19.36
N LEU A 176 15.22 20.03 20.06
CA LEU A 176 14.11 20.82 20.60
C LEU A 176 14.55 21.77 21.71
N ASN A 177 15.43 21.34 22.62
CA ASN A 177 15.97 22.22 23.65
C ASN A 177 16.73 23.39 23.03
N VAL A 178 17.49 23.16 21.94
CA VAL A 178 18.17 24.23 21.21
C VAL A 178 17.15 25.13 20.50
N LYS A 179 16.14 24.54 19.83
CA LYS A 179 15.09 25.28 19.11
C LYS A 179 14.31 26.24 20.02
N HIS A 180 14.02 25.81 21.24
CA HIS A 180 13.25 26.58 22.22
C HIS A 180 14.12 27.38 23.22
N ASN A 181 15.42 27.50 22.97
CA ASN A 181 16.36 28.27 23.80
C ASN A 181 16.47 27.79 25.26
N PHE A 182 16.16 26.53 25.55
CA PHE A 182 16.45 25.91 26.86
C PHE A 182 17.91 25.54 27.03
N THR A 183 18.64 25.48 25.92
CA THR A 183 20.06 25.16 25.87
C THR A 183 20.66 25.74 24.58
N ASP A 184 21.98 25.74 24.50
CA ASP A 184 22.70 26.08 23.28
C ASP A 184 23.47 24.87 22.73
N ARG A 185 23.88 24.96 21.46
CA ARG A 185 24.58 23.86 20.77
C ARG A 185 25.90 23.50 21.44
N LYS A 186 26.60 24.46 22.04
CA LYS A 186 27.88 24.22 22.72
C LYS A 186 27.64 23.43 24.00
N THR A 187 26.65 23.82 24.81
CA THR A 187 26.26 23.06 26.01
C THR A 187 25.83 21.63 25.67
N GLN A 188 25.06 21.45 24.60
CA GLN A 188 24.64 20.11 24.16
C GLN A 188 25.78 19.26 23.57
N SER A 189 26.84 19.88 23.05
CA SER A 189 28.01 19.16 22.52
C SER A 189 28.82 18.43 23.58
N TYR A 190 28.63 18.76 24.86
CA TYR A 190 29.29 18.07 25.97
C TYR A 190 28.69 16.69 26.26
N PHE A 191 27.52 16.35 25.72
CA PHE A 191 26.91 15.04 25.93
C PHE A 191 27.29 14.08 24.81
N ASP A 192 27.60 12.84 25.16
CA ASP A 192 27.80 11.75 24.22
C ASP A 192 26.48 11.29 23.56
N VAL A 193 26.56 10.34 22.63
CA VAL A 193 25.39 9.77 21.92
C VAL A 193 24.37 9.10 22.85
N ASN A 194 24.76 8.78 24.08
CA ASN A 194 23.91 8.17 25.11
C ASN A 194 23.37 9.20 26.11
N GLY A 195 23.65 10.48 25.93
CA GLY A 195 23.24 11.57 26.81
C GLY A 195 24.07 11.66 28.08
N LYS A 196 25.29 11.13 28.09
CA LYS A 196 26.21 11.16 29.24
C LYS A 196 27.27 12.23 29.04
N LEU A 197 27.64 12.92 30.13
CA LEU A 197 28.81 13.78 30.13
C LEU A 197 30.10 12.92 30.13
N PRO A 198 31.18 13.37 29.47
CA PRO A 198 32.47 12.71 29.55
C PRO A 198 32.93 12.72 31.01
N ARG A 199 33.27 11.54 31.55
CA ARG A 199 33.89 11.46 32.86
C ARG A 199 35.37 11.78 32.73
N VAL A 200 35.82 12.76 33.49
CA VAL A 200 37.24 13.12 33.59
C VAL A 200 37.95 12.20 34.58
N GLU A 201 39.28 12.04 34.44
CA GLU A 201 40.08 11.11 35.26
C GLU A 201 39.98 11.33 36.78
N ASN A 202 39.62 12.55 37.21
CA ASN A 202 39.47 12.91 38.63
C ASN A 202 38.11 12.52 39.24
N ASP A 203 37.22 11.88 38.47
CA ASP A 203 35.86 11.49 38.89
C ASP A 203 35.82 10.07 39.51
N LEU A 204 36.92 9.66 40.15
CA LEU A 204 37.13 8.32 40.72
C LEU A 204 36.10 7.93 41.79
N ASN A 205 35.46 8.91 42.44
CA ASN A 205 34.48 8.71 43.50
C ASN A 205 33.03 8.97 43.05
N ALA A 206 32.79 9.24 41.77
CA ALA A 206 31.43 9.47 41.28
C ALA A 206 30.66 8.14 41.21
N PRO A 207 29.53 7.98 41.93
CA PRO A 207 28.80 6.72 41.96
C PRO A 207 28.31 6.33 40.54
N CYS A 208 28.82 5.20 40.05
CA CYS A 208 28.49 4.62 38.76
C CYS A 208 27.30 3.67 38.93
N TYR A 209 26.06 4.16 38.79
CA TYR A 209 24.90 3.27 38.81
C TYR A 209 24.79 2.54 37.46
N ASN A 210 24.84 1.19 37.46
CA ASN A 210 24.74 0.28 36.31
C ASN A 210 25.88 0.35 35.25
N CYS A 211 27.13 0.23 35.67
CA CYS A 211 28.27 0.13 34.76
C CYS A 211 28.92 -1.27 34.85
N GLU A 212 28.62 -2.18 33.93
CA GLU A 212 29.19 -3.55 33.91
C GLU A 212 30.40 -3.73 32.97
N SER A 213 31.02 -2.65 32.47
CA SER A 213 32.21 -2.79 31.61
C SER A 213 33.23 -1.67 31.78
N ASN A 214 34.50 -2.07 31.60
CA ASN A 214 35.70 -1.24 31.70
C ASN A 214 35.57 0.02 30.83
N ILE A 215 35.62 1.17 31.49
CA ILE A 215 35.43 2.49 30.89
C ILE A 215 36.75 2.91 30.22
N THR A 216 36.75 3.10 28.90
CA THR A 216 37.88 3.68 28.18
C THR A 216 37.95 5.19 28.47
N LYS A 217 38.95 5.59 29.26
CA LYS A 217 39.23 6.99 29.59
C LYS A 217 39.79 7.71 28.36
N VAL A 218 39.23 8.89 28.02
CA VAL A 218 39.82 9.76 27.01
C VAL A 218 40.81 10.70 27.71
N LYS A 219 42.09 10.60 27.37
CA LYS A 219 43.09 11.63 27.76
C LYS A 219 42.76 12.91 27.00
N VAL A 220 42.48 13.98 27.74
CA VAL A 220 42.23 15.29 27.18
C VAL A 220 43.49 15.75 26.44
N THR A 221 43.44 15.76 25.12
CA THR A 221 44.39 16.49 24.28
C THR A 221 43.57 17.43 23.42
N VAL A 222 43.83 18.72 23.58
CA VAL A 222 43.08 19.83 23.00
C VAL A 222 43.39 19.93 21.50
N THR A 223 42.76 19.10 20.67
CA THR A 223 42.56 19.32 19.23
C THR A 223 41.82 18.12 18.67
N GLU A 224 40.54 18.29 18.34
CA GLU A 224 39.83 17.58 17.25
C GLU A 224 38.35 18.01 17.26
N THR A 225 38.10 19.25 16.85
CA THR A 225 36.78 19.62 16.33
C THR A 225 36.72 19.17 14.88
N SER A 226 36.40 17.89 14.66
CA SER A 226 35.85 17.46 13.38
C SER A 226 34.33 17.46 13.51
N PRO A 227 33.61 18.34 12.81
CA PRO A 227 32.16 18.32 12.81
C PRO A 227 31.70 17.00 12.19
N ILE A 228 30.94 16.21 12.96
CA ILE A 228 30.23 15.05 12.45
C ILE A 228 29.12 15.60 11.55
N THR A 229 29.36 15.55 10.25
CA THR A 229 28.38 15.88 9.21
C THR A 229 27.14 15.03 9.45
N ALA A 230 26.00 15.69 9.67
CA ALA A 230 24.69 15.06 9.73
C ALA A 230 24.38 14.41 8.39
N GLU A 231 24.77 13.15 8.23
CA GLU A 231 24.30 12.33 7.13
C GLU A 231 22.85 11.94 7.39
N LYS A 232 21.97 12.86 7.00
CA LYS A 232 20.66 12.61 6.39
C LYS A 232 19.87 11.45 7.01
N LEU A 233 19.11 11.75 8.06
CA LEU A 233 17.69 11.37 8.03
C LEU A 233 17.00 12.29 7.03
N LYS A 234 17.24 12.07 5.74
CA LYS A 234 16.32 12.56 4.72
C LYS A 234 15.10 11.66 4.77
N PRO A 235 13.87 12.20 4.66
CA PRO A 235 12.75 11.37 4.22
C PRO A 235 13.21 10.63 2.96
N ILE A 236 12.91 9.33 2.86
CA ILE A 236 13.21 8.53 1.67
C ILE A 236 12.80 9.38 0.47
N SER A 237 13.79 9.86 -0.28
CA SER A 237 13.54 10.75 -1.40
C SER A 237 12.57 10.04 -2.31
N GLN A 238 11.66 10.77 -2.96
CA GLN A 238 10.76 10.22 -3.97
C GLN A 238 11.53 9.37 -5.00
N SER A 239 12.79 9.73 -5.27
CA SER A 239 13.75 8.92 -6.06
C SER A 239 14.04 7.54 -5.46
N ASP A 240 14.22 7.44 -4.15
CA ASP A 240 14.61 6.21 -3.46
C ASP A 240 13.40 5.25 -3.34
N GLN A 241 12.18 5.80 -3.21
CA GLN A 241 10.94 5.03 -3.27
C GLN A 241 10.73 4.43 -4.68
N ILE A 242 10.96 5.25 -5.73
CA ILE A 242 10.90 4.80 -7.11
C ILE A 242 11.96 3.74 -7.40
N VAL A 243 13.19 3.89 -6.89
CA VAL A 243 14.28 2.90 -7.06
C VAL A 243 13.90 1.57 -6.39
N ASN A 244 13.33 1.60 -5.19
CA ASN A 244 12.88 0.38 -4.51
C ASN A 244 11.73 -0.30 -5.26
N LEU A 245 10.76 0.46 -5.76
CA LEU A 245 9.66 -0.08 -6.57
C LEU A 245 10.15 -0.67 -7.90
N LYS A 246 11.14 -0.04 -8.56
CA LYS A 246 11.78 -0.60 -9.76
C LYS A 246 12.51 -1.91 -9.48
N ASN A 247 13.21 -2.01 -8.35
CA ASN A 247 13.88 -3.23 -7.94
C ASN A 247 12.88 -4.37 -7.65
N LYS A 248 11.75 -4.07 -6.98
CA LYS A 248 10.66 -5.02 -6.77
C LYS A 248 10.01 -5.46 -8.09
N LEU A 249 9.79 -4.54 -9.02
CA LEU A 249 9.26 -4.85 -10.35
C LEU A 249 10.19 -5.80 -11.11
N SER A 250 11.49 -5.55 -11.07
CA SER A 250 12.50 -6.40 -11.71
C SER A 250 12.56 -7.80 -11.11
N ALA A 251 12.39 -7.93 -9.78
CA ALA A 251 12.33 -9.23 -9.12
C ALA A 251 11.09 -10.03 -9.57
N ILE A 252 9.92 -9.40 -9.59
CA ILE A 252 8.67 -10.06 -10.02
C ILE A 252 8.71 -10.42 -11.52
N GLN A 253 9.34 -9.60 -12.35
CA GLN A 253 9.58 -9.93 -13.76
C GLN A 253 10.42 -11.19 -13.93
N ASN A 254 11.51 -11.32 -13.15
CA ASN A 254 12.33 -12.52 -13.16
C ASN A 254 11.55 -13.75 -12.67
N ASP A 255 10.75 -13.61 -11.61
CA ASP A 255 9.92 -14.70 -11.08
C ASP A 255 8.81 -15.11 -12.05
N PHE A 256 8.23 -14.15 -12.78
CA PHE A 256 7.22 -14.39 -13.81
C PHE A 256 7.77 -15.22 -14.98
N VAL A 257 8.97 -14.87 -15.45
CA VAL A 257 9.66 -15.58 -16.54
C VAL A 257 10.04 -17.01 -16.11
N ASN A 258 10.38 -17.20 -14.83
CA ASN A 258 10.82 -18.49 -14.31
C ASN A 258 9.67 -19.38 -13.81
N SER A 259 8.49 -18.81 -13.53
CA SER A 259 7.33 -19.57 -13.04
C SER A 259 6.72 -20.42 -14.16
N LYS A 260 6.34 -21.65 -13.82
CA LYS A 260 5.60 -22.58 -14.69
C LYS A 260 4.12 -22.67 -14.30
N ASN A 261 3.70 -21.93 -13.27
CA ASN A 261 2.35 -21.98 -12.73
C ASN A 261 1.53 -20.77 -13.24
N ILE A 262 0.53 -21.05 -14.05
CA ILE A 262 -0.33 -20.03 -14.69
C ILE A 262 -1.09 -19.18 -13.66
N ILE A 263 -1.45 -19.75 -12.51
CA ILE A 263 -2.17 -19.02 -11.45
C ILE A 263 -1.23 -18.03 -10.77
N GLU A 264 0.01 -18.44 -10.50
CA GLU A 264 1.05 -17.56 -9.94
C GLU A 264 1.43 -16.46 -10.92
N GLN A 265 1.57 -16.79 -12.21
CA GLN A 265 1.84 -15.80 -13.27
C GLN A 265 0.75 -14.73 -13.35
N LYS A 266 -0.54 -15.10 -13.23
CA LYS A 266 -1.65 -14.12 -13.20
C LYS A 266 -1.57 -13.21 -11.97
N LYS A 267 -1.21 -13.76 -10.81
CA LYS A 267 -1.01 -12.97 -9.58
C LYS A 267 0.17 -11.99 -9.74
N MET A 268 1.29 -12.47 -10.27
CA MET A 268 2.48 -11.64 -10.55
C MET A 268 2.16 -10.51 -11.53
N VAL A 269 1.38 -10.73 -12.58
CA VAL A 269 0.95 -9.67 -13.51
C VAL A 269 0.11 -8.60 -12.81
N HIS A 270 -0.77 -9.01 -11.90
CA HIS A 270 -1.54 -8.06 -11.09
C HIS A 270 -0.61 -7.22 -10.18
N ASP A 271 0.34 -7.88 -9.51
CA ASP A 271 1.31 -7.21 -8.64
C ASP A 271 2.23 -6.24 -9.43
N MET A 272 2.64 -6.62 -10.64
CA MET A 272 3.40 -5.75 -11.56
C MET A 272 2.62 -4.49 -11.96
N ASN A 273 1.33 -4.65 -12.30
CA ASN A 273 0.47 -3.51 -12.66
C ASN A 273 0.26 -2.54 -11.48
N ASN A 274 0.12 -3.07 -10.27
CA ASN A 274 0.01 -2.25 -9.06
C ASN A 274 1.30 -1.48 -8.77
N ILE A 275 2.47 -2.11 -8.94
CA ILE A 275 3.78 -1.43 -8.78
C ILE A 275 3.98 -0.35 -9.84
N LEU A 276 3.63 -0.62 -11.11
CA LEU A 276 3.70 0.37 -12.18
C LEU A 276 2.84 1.60 -11.90
N LYS A 277 1.63 1.38 -11.37
CA LYS A 277 0.73 2.45 -10.96
C LYS A 277 1.33 3.32 -9.84
N GLN A 278 1.93 2.69 -8.82
CA GLN A 278 2.61 3.42 -7.73
C GLN A 278 3.82 4.22 -8.22
N ILE A 279 4.60 3.68 -9.17
CA ILE A 279 5.71 4.42 -9.79
C ILE A 279 5.20 5.64 -10.55
N GLN A 280 4.06 5.50 -11.25
CA GLN A 280 3.48 6.58 -12.04
C GLN A 280 2.89 7.69 -11.15
N GLU A 281 2.21 7.33 -10.06
CA GLU A 281 1.72 8.28 -9.05
C GLU A 281 2.86 9.03 -8.38
N LEU A 282 3.95 8.33 -8.02
CA LEU A 282 5.17 8.93 -7.48
C LEU A 282 6.00 9.69 -8.51
N SER A 283 5.74 9.58 -9.82
CA SER A 283 6.46 10.35 -10.84
C SER A 283 5.73 11.64 -11.22
N ASN A 284 4.45 11.77 -10.85
CA ASN A 284 3.58 12.89 -11.21
C ASN A 284 3.32 13.87 -10.04
N SER A 285 3.83 13.55 -8.84
CA SER A 285 3.78 14.40 -7.64
C SER A 285 5.07 15.20 -7.44
#